data_AF-A0A8H8MD31-F1
#
_entry.id   AF-A0A8H8MD31-F1
#
_cell.length_a   1.000
_cell.length_b   1.000
_cell.length_c   1.000
_cell.angle_alpha   90.00
_cell.angle_beta   90.00
_cell.angle_gamma   90.00
#
_symmetry.space_group_name_H-M   'P 1'
#
loop_
_entity.id
_entity.type
_entity.pdbx_description
1 polymer ?
#
loop_
_entity_poly.entity_id
_entity_poly.type
_entity_poly.pdbx_seq_one_letter_code
_entity_poly.pdbx_strand_id
1 'polypeptide(L)'
;MTPPVATTTSLLNDSPVMLKKPLANDVQYETKEDYAGDYKFAPIKEAQVSRAMTKRYFEDMYDRAVSDVVIVGAGSAGLSCAYHLAKSSPNLKITIIEAGVAPGGGAWLGGQLMTAMVVRKPADRFLTELGVPFEDEGPYVVVRHAAMFTSTVLSKVLAFPNDGRVAGVVTNYTLVALNHHTQSCMDPQVITAPVIISATGHDGPMGAFCAKRLVSTGLLKELGDMRCLDMNRSEPAIVNGTREVHPGLIMTGMELSEHDGANRMGPTFGAMMASGIKAAHEALRIFREFEIVEGEVVGPKK
;
A
#
# COMPACT_ATOMS: atom_id res chain seq x y z
N MET A 1 24.79 -16.97 -40.50
CA MET A 1 24.52 -16.10 -39.33
C MET A 1 23.22 -16.57 -38.70
N THR A 2 23.22 -16.85 -37.40
CA THR A 2 22.03 -17.35 -36.68
C THR A 2 21.37 -16.16 -35.98
N PRO A 3 20.03 -16.02 -36.00
CA PRO A 3 19.37 -15.01 -35.17
C PRO A 3 19.61 -15.30 -33.67
N PRO A 4 19.66 -14.28 -32.80
CA PRO A 4 19.82 -14.46 -31.37
C PRO A 4 18.63 -15.23 -30.77
N VAL A 5 18.93 -16.15 -29.86
CA VAL A 5 17.97 -17.06 -29.23
C VAL A 5 17.14 -16.33 -28.17
N ALA A 6 15.93 -16.84 -27.91
CA ALA A 6 14.98 -16.31 -26.93
C ALA A 6 15.61 -16.08 -25.53
N THR A 7 15.17 -15.01 -24.87
CA THR A 7 15.52 -14.70 -23.48
C THR A 7 15.04 -15.82 -22.55
N THR A 8 15.99 -16.42 -21.81
CA THR A 8 15.71 -17.54 -20.91
C THR A 8 14.81 -17.12 -19.75
N THR A 9 13.64 -17.75 -19.65
CA THR A 9 12.59 -17.50 -18.63
C THR A 9 12.91 -18.08 -17.24
N SER A 10 14.18 -18.19 -16.88
CA SER A 10 14.64 -18.84 -15.63
C SER A 10 14.35 -18.05 -14.35
N LEU A 11 14.03 -16.76 -14.43
CA LEU A 11 13.82 -15.88 -13.28
C LEU A 11 12.38 -15.83 -12.75
N LEU A 12 11.44 -16.60 -13.32
CA LEU A 12 10.01 -16.56 -12.96
C LEU A 12 9.51 -17.76 -12.13
N ASN A 13 10.29 -18.84 -12.03
CA ASN A 13 9.83 -20.08 -11.38
C ASN A 13 9.72 -20.00 -9.85
N ASP A 14 10.53 -19.15 -9.20
CA ASP A 14 10.59 -19.05 -7.73
C ASP A 14 9.70 -17.94 -7.16
N SER A 15 8.80 -17.36 -7.96
CA SER A 15 7.90 -16.30 -7.52
C SER A 15 6.66 -16.88 -6.81
N PRO A 16 6.41 -16.56 -5.52
CA PRO A 16 5.25 -17.08 -4.78
C PRO A 16 3.90 -16.58 -5.34
N VAL A 17 3.92 -15.55 -6.19
CA VAL A 17 2.77 -15.06 -6.98
C VAL A 17 2.17 -16.19 -7.85
N MET A 18 2.98 -17.18 -8.25
CA MET A 18 2.60 -18.28 -9.14
C MET A 18 2.52 -19.64 -8.43
N LEU A 19 1.88 -19.69 -7.26
CA LEU A 19 1.43 -20.96 -6.67
C LEU A 19 0.44 -21.65 -7.62
N LYS A 20 0.96 -22.59 -8.44
CA LYS A 20 0.19 -23.42 -9.36
C LYS A 20 -0.78 -24.32 -8.59
N LYS A 21 -2.00 -23.82 -8.34
CA LYS A 21 -3.15 -24.69 -8.04
C LYS A 21 -3.27 -25.71 -9.19
N PRO A 22 -3.51 -27.00 -8.89
CA PRO A 22 -3.78 -27.99 -9.93
C PRO A 22 -4.91 -27.52 -10.84
N LEU A 23 -4.76 -27.71 -12.15
CA LEU A 23 -5.83 -27.45 -13.10
C LEU A 23 -7.01 -28.37 -12.78
N ALA A 24 -8.18 -27.79 -12.55
CA ALA A 24 -9.34 -28.53 -12.08
C ALA A 24 -10.01 -29.29 -13.23
N ASN A 25 -9.86 -30.62 -13.22
CA ASN A 25 -10.37 -31.62 -14.17
C ASN A 25 -9.68 -31.63 -15.55
N ASP A 26 -9.52 -32.83 -16.12
CA ASP A 26 -8.94 -33.10 -17.44
C ASP A 26 -9.83 -32.68 -18.63
N VAL A 27 -10.52 -31.53 -18.52
CA VAL A 27 -11.31 -30.97 -19.62
C VAL A 27 -10.35 -30.25 -20.58
N GLN A 28 -9.90 -30.98 -21.60
CA GLN A 28 -9.17 -30.39 -22.72
C GLN A 28 -10.08 -29.44 -23.50
N TYR A 29 -9.63 -28.19 -23.67
CA TYR A 29 -10.30 -27.19 -24.50
C TYR A 29 -9.56 -27.01 -25.82
N GLU A 30 -10.29 -26.91 -26.91
CA GLU A 30 -9.72 -26.64 -28.23
C GLU A 30 -9.30 -25.16 -28.32
N THR A 31 -8.00 -24.90 -28.20
CA THR A 31 -7.39 -23.57 -28.32
C THR A 31 -6.37 -23.53 -29.44
N LYS A 32 -6.10 -22.33 -29.98
CA LYS A 32 -5.10 -22.12 -31.04
C LYS A 32 -4.45 -20.74 -30.90
N GLU A 33 -3.13 -20.72 -30.82
CA GLU A 33 -2.34 -19.49 -30.86
C GLU A 33 -1.87 -19.23 -32.30
N ASP A 34 -2.73 -18.57 -33.10
CA ASP A 34 -2.47 -18.34 -34.52
C ASP A 34 -2.76 -16.88 -34.94
N TYR A 35 -1.69 -16.11 -35.05
CA TYR A 35 -1.72 -14.70 -35.45
C TYR A 35 -1.96 -14.47 -36.95
N ALA A 36 -2.06 -15.52 -37.78
CA ALA A 36 -2.42 -15.41 -39.20
C ALA A 36 -3.94 -15.34 -39.45
N GLY A 37 -4.77 -15.48 -38.40
CA GLY A 37 -6.21 -15.22 -38.47
C GLY A 37 -7.12 -16.27 -37.80
N ASP A 38 -6.56 -17.37 -37.29
CA ASP A 38 -7.30 -18.50 -36.70
C ASP A 38 -7.09 -18.59 -35.17
N TYR A 39 -6.87 -17.43 -34.51
CA TYR A 39 -6.64 -17.37 -33.06
C TYR A 39 -7.90 -17.77 -32.28
N LYS A 40 -7.77 -18.76 -31.38
CA LYS A 40 -8.91 -19.38 -30.70
C LYS A 40 -8.64 -19.56 -29.20
N PHE A 41 -9.36 -18.78 -28.38
CA PHE A 41 -9.43 -19.00 -26.93
C PHE A 41 -10.39 -20.14 -26.58
N ALA A 42 -10.25 -20.69 -25.37
CA ALA A 42 -11.20 -21.65 -24.82
C ALA A 42 -12.60 -21.02 -24.66
N PRO A 43 -13.69 -21.75 -24.91
CA PRO A 43 -15.05 -21.22 -24.82
C PRO A 43 -15.43 -20.82 -23.38
N ILE A 44 -16.03 -19.64 -23.23
CA ILE A 44 -16.47 -19.07 -21.96
C ILE A 44 -17.84 -18.41 -22.12
N LYS A 45 -18.58 -18.28 -21.01
CA LYS A 45 -19.84 -17.53 -20.90
C LYS A 45 -19.67 -16.34 -19.95
N GLU A 46 -20.36 -15.25 -20.23
CA GLU A 46 -20.32 -13.98 -19.49
C GLU A 46 -20.66 -14.19 -17.99
N ALA A 47 -21.62 -15.06 -17.73
CA ALA A 47 -22.01 -15.45 -16.37
C ALA A 47 -20.91 -16.18 -15.58
N GLN A 48 -19.93 -16.82 -16.26
CA GLN A 48 -18.76 -17.39 -15.58
C GLN A 48 -17.80 -16.28 -15.14
N VAL A 49 -17.57 -15.27 -15.99
CA VAL A 49 -16.71 -14.12 -15.69
C VAL A 49 -17.31 -13.31 -14.53
N SER A 50 -18.59 -12.96 -14.61
CA SER A 50 -19.33 -12.28 -13.54
C SER A 50 -19.22 -13.04 -12.22
N ARG A 51 -19.60 -14.33 -12.20
CA ARG A 51 -19.50 -15.16 -10.97
C ARG A 51 -18.08 -15.28 -10.45
N ALA A 52 -17.06 -15.36 -11.32
CA ALA A 52 -15.66 -15.48 -10.90
C ALA A 52 -15.14 -14.22 -10.19
N MET A 53 -15.55 -13.03 -10.64
CA MET A 53 -15.21 -11.76 -10.00
C MET A 53 -16.03 -11.56 -8.72
N THR A 54 -17.36 -11.61 -8.83
CA THR A 54 -18.29 -11.40 -7.70
C THR A 54 -17.99 -12.35 -6.55
N LYS A 55 -17.79 -13.65 -6.81
CA LYS A 55 -17.51 -14.61 -5.75
C LYS A 55 -16.28 -14.22 -4.92
N ARG A 56 -15.16 -13.93 -5.58
CA ARG A 56 -13.90 -13.57 -4.89
C ARG A 56 -14.05 -12.28 -4.10
N TYR A 57 -14.56 -11.22 -4.76
CA TYR A 57 -14.72 -9.92 -4.11
C TYR A 57 -15.61 -9.97 -2.86
N PHE A 58 -16.68 -10.78 -2.87
CA PHE A 58 -17.53 -10.96 -1.68
C PHE A 58 -16.95 -11.96 -0.66
N GLU A 59 -16.13 -12.94 -1.06
CA GLU A 59 -15.32 -13.74 -0.12
C GLU A 59 -14.29 -12.85 0.60
N ASP A 60 -13.58 -11.99 -0.14
CA ASP A 60 -12.62 -11.02 0.40
C ASP A 60 -13.31 -10.00 1.33
N MET A 61 -14.43 -9.39 0.91
CA MET A 61 -15.21 -8.48 1.78
C MET A 61 -15.71 -9.15 3.07
N TYR A 62 -16.07 -10.44 3.01
CA TYR A 62 -16.55 -11.17 4.18
C TYR A 62 -15.41 -11.49 5.15
N ASP A 63 -14.27 -12.00 4.66
CA ASP A 63 -13.09 -12.26 5.48
C ASP A 63 -12.45 -10.98 6.04
N ARG A 64 -12.53 -9.86 5.31
CA ARG A 64 -11.93 -8.57 5.73
C ARG A 64 -12.88 -7.66 6.51
N ALA A 65 -14.14 -8.04 6.71
CA ALA A 65 -15.06 -7.33 7.61
C ALA A 65 -14.50 -7.25 9.05
N VAL A 66 -13.87 -8.33 9.52
CA VAL A 66 -12.88 -8.29 10.61
C VAL A 66 -11.52 -8.60 10.00
N SER A 67 -10.82 -7.53 9.64
CA SER A 67 -9.38 -7.57 9.40
C SER A 67 -8.69 -7.42 10.76
N ASP A 68 -7.38 -7.66 10.82
CA ASP A 68 -6.59 -6.94 11.81
C ASP A 68 -6.23 -5.52 11.29
N VAL A 69 -6.53 -5.10 10.04
CA VAL A 69 -6.16 -3.80 9.42
C VAL A 69 -7.23 -2.93 8.78
N VAL A 70 -6.73 -1.72 8.52
CA VAL A 70 -6.80 -0.89 7.33
C VAL A 70 -5.50 -0.06 7.21
N ILE A 71 -4.71 -0.27 6.14
CA ILE A 71 -3.71 0.73 5.70
C ILE A 71 -4.48 1.70 4.80
N VAL A 72 -4.47 2.99 5.13
CA VAL A 72 -5.20 4.01 4.37
C VAL A 72 -4.21 4.78 3.48
N GLY A 73 -4.31 4.56 2.17
CA GLY A 73 -3.40 5.10 1.15
C GLY A 73 -2.28 4.11 0.77
N ALA A 74 -2.35 3.58 -0.44
CA ALA A 74 -1.34 2.73 -1.07
C ALA A 74 -0.22 3.57 -1.72
N GLY A 75 0.17 4.68 -1.09
CA GLY A 75 1.34 5.47 -1.49
C GLY A 75 2.66 4.75 -1.18
N SER A 76 3.80 5.35 -1.54
CA SER A 76 5.13 4.77 -1.27
C SER A 76 5.36 4.41 0.21
N ALA A 77 4.90 5.23 1.15
CA ALA A 77 4.98 4.91 2.58
C ALA A 77 4.06 3.73 2.98
N GLY A 78 2.80 3.75 2.53
CA GLY A 78 1.82 2.68 2.82
C GLY A 78 2.24 1.32 2.24
N LEU A 79 2.71 1.28 0.99
CA LEU A 79 3.21 0.06 0.36
C LEU A 79 4.51 -0.45 1.00
N SER A 80 5.42 0.45 1.41
CA SER A 80 6.62 0.06 2.16
C SER A 80 6.25 -0.55 3.52
N CYS A 81 5.25 0.04 4.20
CA CYS A 81 4.74 -0.49 5.46
C CYS A 81 4.08 -1.86 5.30
N ALA A 82 3.18 -2.01 4.33
CA ALA A 82 2.50 -3.26 4.02
C ALA A 82 3.53 -4.38 3.76
N TYR A 83 4.50 -4.12 2.88
CA TYR A 83 5.54 -5.09 2.56
C TYR A 83 6.31 -5.56 3.81
N HIS A 84 6.70 -4.64 4.69
CA HIS A 84 7.45 -4.99 5.90
C HIS A 84 6.61 -5.69 6.97
N LEU A 85 5.31 -5.37 7.10
CA LEU A 85 4.40 -6.09 7.99
C LEU A 85 4.18 -7.52 7.51
N ALA A 86 3.74 -7.67 6.28
CA ALA A 86 3.40 -8.96 5.68
C ALA A 86 4.57 -9.94 5.68
N LYS A 87 5.78 -9.44 5.40
CA LYS A 87 7.01 -10.22 5.47
C LYS A 87 7.38 -10.62 6.91
N SER A 88 7.12 -9.76 7.90
CA SER A 88 7.52 -9.97 9.29
C SER A 88 6.51 -10.78 10.10
N SER A 89 5.23 -10.78 9.71
CA SER A 89 4.15 -11.48 10.41
C SER A 89 3.10 -12.01 9.43
N PRO A 90 3.41 -13.07 8.65
CA PRO A 90 2.55 -13.57 7.56
C PRO A 90 1.20 -14.19 7.99
N ASN A 91 0.90 -14.26 9.29
CA ASN A 91 -0.34 -14.81 9.82
C ASN A 91 -1.44 -13.76 10.02
N LEU A 92 -1.08 -12.48 9.90
CA LEU A 92 -1.99 -11.36 9.88
C LEU A 92 -2.68 -11.31 8.47
N LYS A 93 -3.80 -10.61 8.22
CA LYS A 93 -4.55 -10.51 6.92
C LYS A 93 -4.77 -9.10 6.24
N ILE A 94 -3.77 -8.18 6.11
CA ILE A 94 -3.97 -6.76 5.60
C ILE A 94 -4.98 -6.60 4.44
N THR A 95 -5.93 -5.70 4.66
CA THR A 95 -6.72 -4.85 3.76
C THR A 95 -6.05 -3.48 3.53
N ILE A 96 -5.62 -3.19 2.31
CA ILE A 96 -5.18 -1.85 1.93
C ILE A 96 -6.35 -1.12 1.29
N ILE A 97 -6.71 0.05 1.83
CA ILE A 97 -7.74 0.92 1.27
C ILE A 97 -7.06 2.07 0.54
N GLU A 98 -7.23 2.09 -0.78
CA GLU A 98 -6.76 3.13 -1.68
C GLU A 98 -7.98 3.82 -2.32
N ALA A 99 -7.90 5.15 -2.49
CA ALA A 99 -8.97 5.94 -3.09
C ALA A 99 -8.87 5.96 -4.63
N GLY A 100 -7.66 5.86 -5.19
CA GLY A 100 -7.43 5.75 -6.63
C GLY A 100 -7.71 4.36 -7.19
N VAL A 101 -8.12 4.29 -8.46
CA VAL A 101 -8.15 3.02 -9.22
C VAL A 101 -6.73 2.47 -9.44
N ALA A 102 -5.73 3.36 -9.50
CA ALA A 102 -4.32 3.02 -9.56
C ALA A 102 -3.66 3.30 -8.20
N PRO A 103 -3.13 2.29 -7.48
CA PRO A 103 -2.33 2.49 -6.28
C PRO A 103 -0.94 3.07 -6.60
N GLY A 104 -0.12 3.35 -5.58
CA GLY A 104 1.21 3.96 -5.70
C GLY A 104 1.24 5.46 -5.38
N GLY A 105 0.10 6.14 -5.41
CA GLY A 105 -0.02 7.57 -5.13
C GLY A 105 0.94 8.41 -5.99
N GLY A 106 1.72 9.28 -5.36
CA GLY A 106 2.70 10.13 -6.05
C GLY A 106 3.96 9.40 -6.57
N ALA A 107 4.15 8.12 -6.29
CA ALA A 107 5.40 7.40 -6.57
C ALA A 107 5.52 6.84 -8.01
N TRP A 108 4.71 7.31 -8.95
CA TRP A 108 4.83 6.96 -10.37
C TRP A 108 5.86 7.81 -11.13
N LEU A 109 6.19 9.00 -10.62
CA LEU A 109 7.08 9.99 -11.24
C LEU A 109 8.03 10.59 -10.19
N GLY A 110 9.08 11.26 -10.66
CA GLY A 110 9.91 12.18 -9.89
C GLY A 110 9.34 13.60 -9.88
N GLY A 111 10.19 14.59 -9.66
CA GLY A 111 9.80 16.00 -9.70
C GLY A 111 9.35 16.46 -11.08
N GLN A 112 8.35 17.36 -11.16
CA GLN A 112 7.94 18.05 -12.39
C GLN A 112 7.69 17.12 -13.59
N LEU A 113 7.03 15.97 -13.36
CA LEU A 113 6.73 14.93 -14.34
C LEU A 113 7.96 14.20 -14.96
N MET A 114 9.16 14.41 -14.42
CA MET A 114 10.35 13.63 -14.77
C MET A 114 10.25 12.19 -14.23
N THR A 115 11.04 11.25 -14.75
CA THR A 115 10.90 9.82 -14.45
C THR A 115 11.66 9.33 -13.21
N ALA A 116 12.87 9.88 -12.97
CA ALA A 116 13.84 9.35 -12.01
C ALA A 116 13.39 9.51 -10.55
N MET A 117 13.66 8.50 -9.73
CA MET A 117 13.38 8.49 -8.29
C MET A 117 14.70 8.54 -7.51
N VAL A 118 14.93 9.66 -6.81
CA VAL A 118 16.09 9.87 -5.93
C VAL A 118 15.78 9.31 -4.54
N VAL A 119 16.71 8.52 -4.00
CA VAL A 119 16.61 7.88 -2.68
C VAL A 119 17.91 8.09 -1.92
N ARG A 120 17.87 8.88 -0.83
CA ARG A 120 19.03 9.09 0.05
C ARG A 120 19.33 7.84 0.88
N LYS A 121 20.62 7.55 1.09
CA LYS A 121 21.06 6.44 1.94
C LYS A 121 20.69 6.72 3.41
N PRO A 122 20.29 5.72 4.22
CA PRO A 122 20.41 4.28 4.00
C PRO A 122 19.15 3.59 3.40
N ALA A 123 18.24 4.32 2.73
CA ALA A 123 17.03 3.72 2.16
C ALA A 123 17.26 2.90 0.86
N ASP A 124 18.45 3.02 0.26
CA ASP A 124 18.99 2.14 -0.79
C ASP A 124 18.96 0.64 -0.42
N ARG A 125 19.08 0.34 0.88
CA ARG A 125 18.95 -1.03 1.42
C ARG A 125 17.58 -1.64 1.11
N PHE A 126 16.51 -0.83 1.12
CA PHE A 126 15.17 -1.32 0.81
C PHE A 126 14.98 -1.58 -0.69
N LEU A 127 15.57 -0.76 -1.56
CA LEU A 127 15.62 -1.04 -3.00
C LEU A 127 16.34 -2.36 -3.28
N THR A 128 17.45 -2.60 -2.59
CA THR A 128 18.22 -3.87 -2.66
C THR A 128 17.36 -5.05 -2.22
N GLU A 129 16.58 -4.93 -1.13
CA GLU A 129 15.67 -5.98 -0.66
C GLU A 129 14.49 -6.22 -1.61
N LEU A 130 13.96 -5.17 -2.24
CA LEU A 130 12.94 -5.29 -3.26
C LEU A 130 13.49 -5.88 -4.57
N GLY A 131 14.80 -5.81 -4.83
CA GLY A 131 15.40 -6.19 -6.11
C GLY A 131 15.23 -5.11 -7.18
N VAL A 132 15.02 -3.85 -6.78
CA VAL A 132 14.88 -2.70 -7.67
C VAL A 132 16.27 -2.15 -8.00
N PRO A 133 16.72 -2.16 -9.26
CA PRO A 133 18.05 -1.67 -9.63
C PRO A 133 18.13 -0.14 -9.53
N PHE A 134 19.31 0.35 -9.15
CA PHE A 134 19.61 1.78 -9.01
C PHE A 134 21.06 2.06 -9.41
N GLU A 135 21.33 3.32 -9.74
CA GLU A 135 22.67 3.89 -9.94
C GLU A 135 23.12 4.54 -8.62
N ASP A 136 24.38 4.34 -8.21
CA ASP A 136 24.92 4.82 -6.93
C ASP A 136 25.76 6.09 -7.11
N GLU A 137 25.29 7.20 -6.53
CA GLU A 137 25.88 8.54 -6.63
C GLU A 137 26.57 8.98 -5.32
N GLY A 138 26.82 8.05 -4.39
CA GLY A 138 27.50 8.30 -3.11
C GLY A 138 26.53 8.42 -1.93
N PRO A 139 26.07 9.62 -1.52
CA PRO A 139 25.13 9.78 -0.40
C PRO A 139 23.66 9.51 -0.78
N TYR A 140 23.38 9.27 -2.06
CA TYR A 140 22.07 8.88 -2.58
C TYR A 140 22.22 7.88 -3.73
N VAL A 141 21.11 7.27 -4.11
CA VAL A 141 21.00 6.40 -5.28
C VAL A 141 19.83 6.85 -6.15
N VAL A 142 19.85 6.49 -7.43
CA VAL A 142 18.84 6.87 -8.42
C VAL A 142 18.21 5.62 -9.03
N VAL A 143 16.90 5.44 -8.84
CA VAL A 143 16.12 4.46 -9.61
C VAL A 143 15.72 5.11 -10.92
N ARG A 144 16.12 4.50 -12.06
CA ARG A 144 15.91 5.00 -13.42
C ARG A 144 14.48 5.48 -13.72
N HIS A 145 13.48 4.84 -13.14
CA HIS A 145 12.11 5.33 -13.16
C HIS A 145 11.36 4.96 -11.87
N ALA A 146 10.71 5.94 -11.23
CA ALA A 146 9.85 5.77 -10.06
C ALA A 146 8.85 4.60 -10.16
N ALA A 147 8.26 4.40 -11.34
CA ALA A 147 7.36 3.29 -11.65
C ALA A 147 7.97 1.89 -11.39
N MET A 148 9.30 1.72 -11.44
CA MET A 148 9.97 0.44 -11.15
C MET A 148 9.91 0.07 -9.67
N PHE A 149 10.09 1.05 -8.78
CA PHE A 149 9.86 0.85 -7.34
C PHE A 149 8.39 0.49 -7.09
N THR A 150 7.48 1.32 -7.59
CA THR A 150 6.04 1.24 -7.30
C THR A 150 5.41 -0.06 -7.80
N SER A 151 5.71 -0.49 -9.04
CA SER A 151 5.23 -1.77 -9.56
C SER A 151 5.84 -2.98 -8.84
N THR A 152 7.11 -2.93 -8.46
CA THR A 152 7.78 -4.02 -7.72
C THR A 152 7.22 -4.16 -6.30
N VAL A 153 7.13 -3.07 -5.52
CA VAL A 153 6.60 -3.14 -4.16
C VAL A 153 5.12 -3.51 -4.18
N LEU A 154 4.32 -2.99 -5.11
CA LEU A 154 2.91 -3.40 -5.29
C LEU A 154 2.80 -4.90 -5.60
N SER A 155 3.60 -5.42 -6.54
CA SER A 155 3.58 -6.84 -6.91
C SER A 155 4.00 -7.75 -5.75
N LYS A 156 4.87 -7.30 -4.83
CA LYS A 156 5.20 -8.07 -3.62
C LYS A 156 4.10 -7.93 -2.56
N VAL A 157 3.57 -6.74 -2.33
CA VAL A 157 2.48 -6.48 -1.37
C VAL A 157 1.22 -7.27 -1.69
N LEU A 158 0.83 -7.32 -2.97
CA LEU A 158 -0.31 -8.13 -3.46
C LEU A 158 -0.06 -9.64 -3.37
N ALA A 159 1.17 -10.09 -3.09
CA ALA A 159 1.50 -11.50 -2.91
C ALA A 159 1.36 -12.00 -1.46
N PHE A 160 1.03 -11.13 -0.49
CA PHE A 160 1.07 -11.46 0.94
C PHE A 160 -0.27 -11.27 1.72
N PRO A 161 -0.60 -12.16 2.68
CA PRO A 161 -1.38 -11.86 3.91
C PRO A 161 -0.52 -11.11 4.98
N ASN A 162 -1.08 -10.19 5.81
CA ASN A 162 -0.51 -8.81 5.91
C ASN A 162 -0.31 -7.96 7.30
N ASP A 163 -1.02 -7.25 8.26
CA ASP A 163 -2.34 -6.64 8.78
C ASP A 163 -2.13 -5.45 9.87
N GLY A 164 -3.15 -4.80 10.53
CA GLY A 164 -3.13 -3.67 11.57
C GLY A 164 -4.10 -2.36 11.52
N ARG A 165 -5.26 -2.16 12.24
CA ARG A 165 -6.10 -0.87 12.36
C ARG A 165 -7.02 -0.51 13.57
N VAL A 166 -6.67 0.47 14.43
CA VAL A 166 -7.33 1.03 15.66
C VAL A 166 -8.56 0.29 16.21
N ALA A 167 -9.69 0.48 15.52
CA ALA A 167 -11.05 0.07 15.85
C ALA A 167 -11.89 0.27 14.57
N GLY A 168 -11.44 -0.34 13.46
CA GLY A 168 -12.19 -0.34 12.18
C GLY A 168 -12.30 0.95 11.35
N VAL A 169 -12.52 0.91 10.03
CA VAL A 169 -12.78 2.14 9.23
C VAL A 169 -14.19 2.20 8.67
N VAL A 170 -14.62 3.42 8.39
CA VAL A 170 -15.76 3.73 7.53
C VAL A 170 -15.26 3.83 6.08
N THR A 171 -15.83 3.04 5.17
CA THR A 171 -15.47 2.99 3.74
C THR A 171 -16.65 3.31 2.83
N ASN A 172 -16.36 3.77 1.61
CA ASN A 172 -17.31 3.74 0.50
C ASN A 172 -16.50 3.67 -0.81
N TYR A 173 -17.16 3.45 -1.94
CA TYR A 173 -16.52 3.67 -3.23
C TYR A 173 -16.14 5.15 -3.37
N THR A 174 -14.94 5.46 -3.86
CA THR A 174 -14.44 6.86 -3.96
C THR A 174 -15.39 7.76 -4.75
N LEU A 175 -16.05 7.23 -5.79
CA LEU A 175 -17.04 7.97 -6.56
C LEU A 175 -18.30 8.32 -5.74
N VAL A 176 -18.71 7.49 -4.78
CA VAL A 176 -19.81 7.79 -3.86
C VAL A 176 -19.37 8.86 -2.85
N ALA A 177 -18.17 8.71 -2.26
CA ALA A 177 -17.59 9.67 -1.32
C ALA A 177 -17.45 11.09 -1.93
N LEU A 178 -17.13 11.17 -3.22
CA LEU A 178 -17.05 12.44 -3.98
C LEU A 178 -18.41 13.02 -4.40
N ASN A 179 -19.52 12.29 -4.25
CA ASN A 179 -20.84 12.65 -4.79
C ASN A 179 -21.99 12.69 -3.75
N HIS A 180 -21.67 12.75 -2.45
CA HIS A 180 -22.68 12.96 -1.40
C HIS A 180 -23.50 14.26 -1.51
N HIS A 181 -23.13 15.18 -2.42
CA HIS A 181 -23.84 16.44 -2.68
C HIS A 181 -24.70 16.41 -3.96
N THR A 182 -24.61 15.35 -4.78
CA THR A 182 -25.21 15.28 -6.13
C THR A 182 -26.26 14.17 -6.27
N GLN A 183 -26.52 13.42 -5.19
CA GLN A 183 -27.42 12.27 -5.12
C GLN A 183 -28.15 12.26 -3.75
N SER A 184 -29.09 11.34 -3.55
CA SER A 184 -29.61 11.00 -2.22
C SER A 184 -28.50 10.43 -1.32
N CYS A 185 -28.74 10.37 0.00
CA CYS A 185 -27.81 9.75 0.95
C CYS A 185 -27.48 8.30 0.55
N MET A 186 -26.19 7.97 0.60
CA MET A 186 -25.64 6.66 0.28
C MET A 186 -24.73 6.25 1.43
N ASP A 187 -25.23 5.41 2.33
CA ASP A 187 -24.53 5.08 3.56
C ASP A 187 -23.22 4.31 3.29
N PRO A 188 -22.20 4.47 4.16
CA PRO A 188 -20.93 3.77 4.05
C PRO A 188 -20.98 2.34 4.56
N GLN A 189 -19.95 1.57 4.22
CA GLN A 189 -19.63 0.27 4.82
C GLN A 189 -18.59 0.40 5.94
N VAL A 190 -18.41 -0.67 6.72
CA VAL A 190 -17.40 -0.73 7.79
C VAL A 190 -16.51 -1.98 7.71
N ILE A 191 -15.30 -1.84 8.24
CA ILE A 191 -14.33 -2.90 8.56
C ILE A 191 -13.99 -2.72 10.06
N THR A 192 -13.65 -3.78 10.81
CA THR A 192 -13.12 -3.77 12.20
C THR A 192 -11.65 -4.24 12.24
N ALA A 193 -10.85 -3.80 13.22
CA ALA A 193 -9.39 -4.06 13.39
C ALA A 193 -8.77 -3.36 14.66
N PRO A 194 -7.47 -3.58 15.03
CA PRO A 194 -6.74 -2.97 16.20
C PRO A 194 -5.64 -1.84 16.09
N VAL A 195 -4.82 -1.63 15.02
CA VAL A 195 -3.73 -0.58 14.96
C VAL A 195 -3.49 0.27 13.63
N ILE A 196 -4.12 1.46 13.34
CA ILE A 196 -4.17 2.17 11.99
C ILE A 196 -2.75 2.31 11.47
N ILE A 197 -2.61 2.24 10.13
CA ILE A 197 -1.51 2.94 9.45
C ILE A 197 -2.05 3.88 8.38
N SER A 198 -2.01 5.19 8.66
CA SER A 198 -2.50 6.24 7.75
C SER A 198 -1.32 6.84 6.98
N ALA A 199 -1.41 6.74 5.66
CA ALA A 199 -0.35 7.09 4.72
C ALA A 199 -0.92 7.91 3.54
N THR A 200 -1.98 8.71 3.78
CA THR A 200 -2.77 9.37 2.72
C THR A 200 -2.08 10.54 2.02
N GLY A 201 -0.85 10.88 2.45
CA GLY A 201 -0.08 12.00 1.92
C GLY A 201 -0.40 13.34 2.60
N HIS A 202 0.17 14.42 2.07
CA HIS A 202 -0.05 15.79 2.58
C HIS A 202 -1.43 16.34 2.15
N ASP A 203 -1.72 17.60 2.45
CA ASP A 203 -3.01 18.24 2.15
C ASP A 203 -3.40 18.18 0.65
N GLY A 204 -4.70 18.17 0.41
CA GLY A 204 -5.39 17.91 -0.85
C GLY A 204 -6.79 17.30 -0.61
N PRO A 205 -7.60 17.05 -1.66
CA PRO A 205 -8.99 16.60 -1.51
C PRO A 205 -9.19 15.25 -0.79
N MET A 206 -8.20 14.36 -0.87
CA MET A 206 -8.19 13.03 -0.21
C MET A 206 -7.00 12.85 0.75
N GLY A 207 -6.09 13.82 0.80
CA GLY A 207 -4.83 13.72 1.54
C GLY A 207 -4.93 14.24 2.98
N ALA A 208 -4.03 13.77 3.84
CA ALA A 208 -4.03 14.00 5.29
C ALA A 208 -5.37 13.69 5.97
N PHE A 209 -6.06 12.64 5.52
CA PHE A 209 -7.44 12.34 5.89
C PHE A 209 -7.63 12.09 7.39
N CYS A 210 -6.79 11.24 8.00
CA CYS A 210 -6.89 10.95 9.44
C CYS A 210 -6.39 12.13 10.28
N ALA A 211 -5.35 12.85 9.86
CA ALA A 211 -4.90 14.08 10.53
C ALA A 211 -6.01 15.13 10.60
N LYS A 212 -6.66 15.44 9.48
CA LYS A 212 -7.85 16.30 9.42
C LYS A 212 -9.01 15.75 10.24
N ARG A 213 -9.23 14.43 10.22
CA ARG A 213 -10.34 13.81 10.96
C ARG A 213 -10.17 14.03 12.46
N LEU A 214 -8.97 13.83 13.03
CA LEU A 214 -8.67 14.09 14.44
C LEU A 214 -9.12 15.49 14.87
N VAL A 215 -8.75 16.52 14.09
CA VAL A 215 -9.16 17.91 14.33
C VAL A 215 -10.68 18.07 14.27
N SER A 216 -11.33 17.55 13.22
CA SER A 216 -12.79 17.61 13.07
C SER A 216 -13.57 16.85 14.16
N THR A 217 -12.90 15.97 14.92
CA THR A 217 -13.47 15.23 16.06
C THR A 217 -13.06 15.79 17.43
N GLY A 218 -12.25 16.86 17.47
CA GLY A 218 -11.74 17.44 18.72
C GLY A 218 -10.67 16.61 19.44
N LEU A 219 -10.15 15.55 18.79
CA LEU A 219 -9.06 14.72 19.31
C LEU A 219 -7.68 15.36 19.10
N LEU A 220 -7.59 16.35 18.21
CA LEU A 220 -6.45 17.24 18.02
C LEU A 220 -6.99 18.69 17.95
N LYS A 221 -6.25 19.67 18.48
CA LYS A 221 -6.69 21.08 18.51
C LYS A 221 -6.75 21.71 17.12
N GLU A 222 -5.68 21.53 16.36
CA GLU A 222 -5.43 22.11 15.04
C GLU A 222 -4.34 21.29 14.34
N LEU A 223 -4.19 21.43 13.02
CA LEU A 223 -3.08 20.80 12.30
C LEU A 223 -1.76 21.54 12.60
N GLY A 224 -0.65 20.81 12.47
CA GLY A 224 0.68 21.39 12.52
C GLY A 224 1.09 22.08 11.21
N ASP A 225 0.37 21.83 10.10
CA ASP A 225 0.55 22.32 8.71
C ASP A 225 1.94 22.05 8.09
N MET A 226 1.98 21.37 6.94
CA MET A 226 3.20 21.08 6.19
C MET A 226 3.96 22.37 5.84
N ARG A 227 5.22 22.47 6.29
CA ARG A 227 6.05 23.67 6.16
C ARG A 227 6.92 23.64 4.89
N CYS A 228 7.62 24.75 4.65
CA CYS A 228 8.47 24.99 3.48
C CYS A 228 9.47 23.84 3.19
N LEU A 229 9.95 23.76 1.95
CA LEU A 229 10.83 22.67 1.52
C LEU A 229 12.22 22.76 2.19
N ASP A 230 12.60 21.69 2.88
CA ASP A 230 13.95 21.44 3.40
C ASP A 230 14.17 19.92 3.49
N MET A 231 14.89 19.34 2.53
CA MET A 231 15.16 17.90 2.48
C MET A 231 15.97 17.39 3.69
N ASN A 232 16.83 18.23 4.27
CA ASN A 232 17.72 17.82 5.36
C ASN A 232 17.00 17.78 6.70
N ARG A 233 16.04 18.69 6.94
CA ARG A 233 15.17 18.67 8.12
C ARG A 233 13.98 17.74 7.96
N SER A 234 13.35 17.74 6.78
CA SER A 234 12.13 16.96 6.50
C SER A 234 12.34 15.46 6.64
N GLU A 235 13.31 14.88 5.93
CA GLU A 235 13.41 13.42 5.84
C GLU A 235 13.68 12.75 7.20
N PRO A 236 14.61 13.23 8.06
CA PRO A 236 14.78 12.69 9.40
C PRO A 236 13.58 12.96 10.33
N ALA A 237 12.91 14.11 10.21
CA ALA A 237 11.76 14.44 11.05
C ALA A 237 10.58 13.49 10.81
N ILE A 238 10.27 13.18 9.55
CA ILE A 238 9.18 12.26 9.19
C ILE A 238 9.49 10.83 9.66
N VAL A 239 10.72 10.35 9.47
CA VAL A 239 11.10 8.99 9.89
C VAL A 239 11.10 8.85 11.42
N ASN A 240 11.71 9.81 12.14
CA ASN A 240 11.79 9.76 13.61
C ASN A 240 10.45 10.05 14.29
N GLY A 241 9.61 10.89 13.67
CA GLY A 241 8.27 11.22 14.18
C GLY A 241 7.22 10.14 13.94
N THR A 242 7.46 9.19 13.01
CA THR A 242 6.48 8.13 12.68
C THR A 242 6.17 7.27 13.91
N ARG A 243 4.93 7.35 14.37
CA ARG A 243 4.46 6.81 15.66
C ARG A 243 2.95 6.62 15.68
N GLU A 244 2.49 5.91 16.70
CA GLU A 244 1.13 6.00 17.22
C GLU A 244 0.87 7.42 17.75
N VAL A 245 0.09 8.24 17.03
CA VAL A 245 -0.19 9.66 17.36
C VAL A 245 -1.41 9.84 18.27
N HIS A 246 -2.28 8.83 18.31
CA HIS A 246 -3.43 8.66 19.20
C HIS A 246 -3.54 7.14 19.45
N PRO A 247 -4.12 6.65 20.56
CA PRO A 247 -4.32 5.21 20.78
C PRO A 247 -4.82 4.46 19.54
N GLY A 248 -4.08 3.41 19.18
CA GLY A 248 -4.21 2.59 17.99
C GLY A 248 -3.75 3.24 16.69
N LEU A 249 -3.54 4.56 16.59
CA LEU A 249 -3.45 5.31 15.32
C LEU A 249 -2.03 5.70 14.92
N ILE A 250 -1.40 4.95 14.01
CA ILE A 250 -0.07 5.28 13.46
C ILE A 250 -0.20 6.18 12.23
N MET A 251 0.55 7.28 12.18
CA MET A 251 0.71 8.11 10.99
C MET A 251 2.11 7.98 10.40
N THR A 252 2.18 7.92 9.07
CA THR A 252 3.43 7.71 8.32
C THR A 252 3.46 8.50 7.01
N GLY A 253 4.65 8.62 6.41
CA GLY A 253 4.86 9.42 5.20
C GLY A 253 4.47 10.89 5.39
N MET A 254 3.99 11.51 4.31
CA MET A 254 3.70 12.95 4.30
C MET A 254 2.43 13.38 5.06
N GLU A 255 1.54 12.46 5.44
CA GLU A 255 0.39 12.79 6.31
C GLU A 255 0.86 13.29 7.69
N LEU A 256 1.94 12.70 8.20
CA LEU A 256 2.58 13.12 9.44
C LEU A 256 3.09 14.57 9.38
N SER A 257 3.44 15.09 8.20
CA SER A 257 3.90 16.48 8.06
C SER A 257 2.80 17.51 8.34
N GLU A 258 1.54 17.18 8.03
CA GLU A 258 0.37 18.02 8.33
C GLU A 258 -0.04 17.89 9.80
N HIS A 259 0.16 16.71 10.41
CA HIS A 259 -0.07 16.49 11.83
C HIS A 259 0.94 17.25 12.70
N ASP A 260 2.25 17.07 12.44
CA ASP A 260 3.33 17.58 13.31
C ASP A 260 3.89 18.95 12.88
N GLY A 261 3.54 19.45 11.69
CA GLY A 261 4.08 20.70 11.16
C GLY A 261 5.51 20.60 10.65
N ALA A 262 5.86 19.48 10.03
CA ALA A 262 7.21 19.24 9.51
C ALA A 262 7.46 19.94 8.16
N ASN A 263 8.72 20.23 7.85
CA ASN A 263 9.15 20.60 6.50
C ASN A 263 8.80 19.50 5.49
N ARG A 264 8.57 19.86 4.22
CA ARG A 264 8.48 18.90 3.10
C ARG A 264 9.84 18.64 2.45
N MET A 265 10.03 17.45 1.86
CA MET A 265 11.26 17.11 1.12
C MET A 265 11.14 17.31 -0.40
N GLY A 266 9.94 17.22 -0.98
CA GLY A 266 9.77 17.29 -2.43
C GLY A 266 10.17 15.98 -3.13
N PRO A 267 10.92 16.00 -4.25
CA PRO A 267 11.14 14.83 -5.12
C PRO A 267 12.25 13.87 -4.63
N THR A 268 12.27 13.54 -3.34
CA THR A 268 13.14 12.50 -2.73
C THR A 268 12.29 11.57 -1.88
N PHE A 269 12.53 10.27 -1.97
CA PHE A 269 11.61 9.24 -1.48
C PHE A 269 12.14 8.42 -0.30
N GLY A 270 13.37 8.66 0.16
CA GLY A 270 14.03 7.87 1.21
C GLY A 270 13.23 7.84 2.51
N ALA A 271 12.74 9.00 2.97
CA ALA A 271 11.89 9.09 4.14
C ALA A 271 10.52 8.42 3.98
N MET A 272 9.95 8.32 2.78
CA MET A 272 8.70 7.59 2.58
C MET A 272 8.90 6.09 2.81
N MET A 273 10.00 5.54 2.30
CA MET A 273 10.38 4.13 2.53
C MET A 273 10.67 3.88 4.02
N ALA A 274 11.53 4.70 4.62
CA ALA A 274 11.94 4.55 6.02
C ALA A 274 10.82 4.82 7.04
N SER A 275 9.89 5.74 6.76
CA SER A 275 8.69 5.93 7.60
C SER A 275 7.69 4.77 7.44
N GLY A 276 7.53 4.20 6.24
CA GLY A 276 6.75 2.97 6.06
C GLY A 276 7.31 1.81 6.90
N ILE A 277 8.64 1.62 6.87
CA ILE A 277 9.35 0.64 7.70
C ILE A 277 9.13 0.90 9.20
N LYS A 278 9.27 2.16 9.65
CA LYS A 278 9.06 2.53 11.07
C LYS A 278 7.61 2.28 11.51
N ALA A 279 6.62 2.57 10.66
CA ALA A 279 5.21 2.28 10.95
C ALA A 279 4.94 0.78 11.10
N ALA A 280 5.58 -0.07 10.30
CA ALA A 280 5.52 -1.52 10.46
C ALA A 280 6.06 -1.96 11.84
N HIS A 281 7.19 -1.40 12.27
CA HIS A 281 7.75 -1.69 13.60
C HIS A 281 6.85 -1.24 14.77
N GLU A 282 6.11 -0.13 14.62
CA GLU A 282 5.16 0.35 15.63
C GLU A 282 3.88 -0.52 15.68
N ALA A 283 3.33 -0.95 14.55
CA ALA A 283 2.19 -1.87 14.57
C ALA A 283 2.60 -3.22 15.20
N LEU A 284 3.78 -3.74 14.85
CA LEU A 284 4.34 -4.95 15.47
C LEU A 284 4.70 -4.76 16.95
N ARG A 285 4.94 -3.53 17.44
CA ARG A 285 5.04 -3.25 18.88
C ARG A 285 3.70 -3.53 19.57
N ILE A 286 2.62 -2.96 19.05
CA ILE A 286 1.29 -3.05 19.68
C ILE A 286 0.78 -4.51 19.66
N PHE A 287 0.99 -5.28 18.59
CA PHE A 287 0.71 -6.73 18.57
C PHE A 287 1.52 -7.56 19.59
N ARG A 288 2.67 -7.08 20.07
CA ARG A 288 3.45 -7.72 21.14
C ARG A 288 3.00 -7.30 22.54
N GLU A 289 2.62 -6.03 22.69
CA GLU A 289 2.24 -5.43 23.98
C GLU A 289 0.78 -5.72 24.38
N PHE A 290 -0.12 -5.94 23.42
CA PHE A 290 -1.57 -6.04 23.66
C PHE A 290 -2.19 -7.37 23.19
N GLU A 291 -3.15 -7.87 23.96
CA GLU A 291 -4.03 -8.97 23.60
C GLU A 291 -5.19 -8.46 22.73
N ILE A 292 -5.52 -9.19 21.67
CA ILE A 292 -6.47 -8.80 20.64
C ILE A 292 -7.42 -9.98 20.37
N VAL A 293 -8.73 -9.71 20.32
CA VAL A 293 -9.80 -10.71 20.12
C VAL A 293 -10.84 -10.10 19.18
N GLU A 294 -11.24 -10.81 18.11
CA GLU A 294 -12.21 -10.33 17.09
C GLU A 294 -11.91 -8.93 16.54
N GLY A 295 -10.63 -8.56 16.47
CA GLY A 295 -10.17 -7.25 16.01
C GLY A 295 -10.15 -6.14 17.08
N GLU A 296 -10.58 -6.40 18.32
CA GLU A 296 -10.55 -5.42 19.41
C GLU A 296 -9.38 -5.66 20.38
N VAL A 297 -8.80 -4.60 20.95
CA VAL A 297 -7.77 -4.68 21.99
C VAL A 297 -8.43 -4.88 23.36
N VAL A 298 -8.23 -6.05 23.98
CA VAL A 298 -8.88 -6.41 25.25
C VAL A 298 -8.04 -6.06 26.49
N GLY A 299 -6.73 -5.85 26.33
CA GLY A 299 -5.82 -5.46 27.41
C GLY A 299 -4.34 -5.66 27.07
N PRO A 300 -3.41 -5.30 27.98
CA PRO A 300 -2.00 -5.61 27.82
C PRO A 300 -1.74 -7.11 28.03
N LYS A 301 -0.79 -7.67 27.27
CA LYS A 301 -0.26 -9.03 27.48
C LYS A 301 0.53 -9.09 28.79
N LYS A 302 0.52 -10.28 29.40
CA LYS A 302 1.26 -10.62 30.64
C LYS A 302 2.54 -11.39 30.35
#